data_AF-A0A817TTH7-F1
#
_entry.id   AF-A0A817TTH7-F1
#
_cell.length_a   1.000
_cell.length_b   1.000
_cell.length_c   1.000
_cell.angle_alpha   90.00
_cell.angle_beta   90.00
_cell.angle_gamma   90.00
#
_symmetry.space_group_name_H-M   'P 1'
#
loop_
_entity.id
_entity.type
_entity.pdbx_description
1 polymer ?
#
loop_
_entity_poly.entity_id
_entity_poly.type
_entity_poly.pdbx_seq_one_letter_code
_entity_poly.pdbx_strand_id
1 'polypeptide(L)'
;PSSNTYYSVAVVRVGSSINLNNLQGARSCHSSVGSSSGWNQPIAQLLRDRRLNIIDCNNHVKSAALLFGSMCAPDALNRQFNPTGDNPSTVCDLCQGTNGNTFCTNEV
;
A
#
# COMPACT_ATOMS: atom_id res chain seq x y z
N PRO A 1 -24.72 -19.26 9.18
CA PRO A 1 -23.87 -18.22 8.54
C PRO A 1 -22.45 -18.77 8.32
N SER A 2 -22.09 -19.08 7.07
CA SER A 2 -20.72 -19.44 6.71
C SER A 2 -19.84 -18.18 6.85
N SER A 3 -19.03 -18.11 7.90
CA SER A 3 -18.03 -17.05 8.04
C SER A 3 -17.00 -17.21 6.92
N ASN A 4 -17.06 -16.35 5.92
CA ASN A 4 -16.08 -16.34 4.83
C ASN A 4 -14.81 -15.63 5.33
N THR A 5 -14.06 -16.32 6.20
CA THR A 5 -12.83 -15.82 6.81
C THR A 5 -11.68 -16.08 5.86
N TYR A 6 -10.88 -15.04 5.59
CA TYR A 6 -9.67 -15.14 4.79
C TYR A 6 -8.51 -14.47 5.52
N TYR A 7 -7.29 -14.94 5.25
CA TYR A 7 -6.08 -14.37 5.82
C TYR A 7 -5.56 -13.22 4.94
N SER A 8 -5.07 -12.17 5.58
CA SER A 8 -4.18 -11.19 4.93
C SER A 8 -2.75 -11.72 5.02
N VAL A 9 -2.06 -11.80 3.89
CA VAL A 9 -0.71 -12.36 3.80
C VAL A 9 0.18 -11.44 2.95
N ALA A 10 1.45 -11.37 3.33
CA ALA A 10 2.48 -10.72 2.52
C ALA A 10 3.30 -11.80 1.80
N VAL A 11 3.32 -11.74 0.46
CA VAL A 11 4.02 -12.71 -0.38
C VAL A 11 5.31 -12.10 -0.90
N VAL A 12 6.40 -12.84 -0.83
CA VAL A 12 7.72 -12.44 -1.36
C VAL A 12 8.28 -13.53 -2.27
N ARG A 13 9.21 -13.17 -3.17
CA ARG A 13 9.89 -14.15 -4.02
C ARG A 13 10.77 -15.09 -3.19
N VAL A 14 10.83 -16.35 -3.59
CA VAL A 14 11.80 -17.31 -3.04
C VAL A 14 13.22 -16.78 -3.23
N GLY A 15 14.05 -16.91 -2.18
CA GLY A 15 15.42 -16.39 -2.16
C GLY A 15 15.54 -14.90 -1.89
N SER A 16 14.43 -14.16 -1.76
CA SER A 16 14.47 -12.78 -1.28
C SER A 16 14.88 -12.71 0.19
N SER A 17 15.69 -11.72 0.55
CA SER A 17 16.01 -11.40 1.95
C SER A 17 14.91 -10.59 2.64
N ILE A 18 13.87 -10.17 1.90
CA ILE A 18 12.77 -9.34 2.43
C ILE A 18 11.97 -10.13 3.46
N ASN A 19 11.80 -9.50 4.63
CA ASN A 19 10.96 -9.93 5.73
C ASN A 19 10.37 -8.68 6.41
N LEU A 20 9.53 -8.86 7.42
CA LEU A 20 8.84 -7.73 8.06
C LEU A 20 9.81 -6.71 8.71
N ASN A 21 11.07 -7.07 8.98
CA ASN A 21 12.07 -6.21 9.62
C ASN A 21 12.89 -5.34 8.65
N ASN A 22 12.82 -5.58 7.34
CA ASN A 22 13.62 -4.86 6.35
C ASN A 22 12.80 -4.38 5.15
N LEU A 23 11.61 -3.84 5.43
CA LEU A 23 10.71 -3.29 4.43
C LEU A 23 11.13 -1.90 3.91
N GLN A 24 12.10 -1.25 4.55
CA GLN A 24 12.59 0.07 4.16
C GLN A 24 13.17 0.04 2.73
N GLY A 25 12.59 0.83 1.83
CA GLY A 25 12.95 0.89 0.40
C GLY A 25 12.52 -0.32 -0.43
N ALA A 26 11.75 -1.26 0.15
CA ALA A 26 11.29 -2.44 -0.57
C ALA A 26 10.13 -2.12 -1.52
N ARG A 27 10.22 -2.54 -2.78
CA ARG A 27 9.13 -2.46 -3.75
C ARG A 27 7.89 -3.22 -3.26
N SER A 28 6.73 -2.57 -3.21
CA SER A 28 5.49 -3.19 -2.71
C SER A 28 4.33 -3.13 -3.71
N CYS A 29 3.45 -4.13 -3.68
CA CYS A 29 2.23 -4.17 -4.47
C CYS A 29 1.04 -4.46 -3.56
N HIS A 30 -0.04 -3.72 -3.74
CA HIS A 30 -1.25 -3.78 -2.92
C HIS A 30 -2.48 -3.91 -3.82
N SER A 31 -3.58 -4.47 -3.29
CA SER A 31 -4.83 -4.60 -4.05
C SER A 31 -5.45 -3.23 -4.36
N SER A 32 -5.74 -2.44 -3.32
CA SER A 32 -6.13 -1.03 -3.42
C SER A 32 -6.04 -0.38 -2.03
N VAL A 33 -5.88 0.93 -1.98
CA VAL A 33 -5.94 1.68 -0.73
C VAL A 33 -7.34 1.53 -0.12
N GLY A 34 -7.39 1.22 1.17
CA GLY A 34 -8.64 0.94 1.90
C GLY A 34 -9.16 -0.49 1.78
N SER A 35 -8.58 -1.35 0.92
CA SER A 35 -8.93 -2.77 0.88
C SER A 35 -8.56 -3.48 2.19
N SER A 36 -9.36 -4.47 2.60
CA SER A 36 -9.15 -5.18 3.88
C SER A 36 -7.80 -5.90 3.93
N SER A 37 -7.60 -6.93 3.09
CA SER A 37 -6.37 -7.72 3.09
C SER A 37 -5.19 -7.03 2.41
N GLY A 38 -5.43 -6.18 1.42
CA GLY A 38 -4.38 -5.54 0.63
C GLY A 38 -3.81 -4.28 1.27
N TRP A 39 -4.53 -3.64 2.19
CA TRP A 39 -4.13 -2.36 2.77
C TRP A 39 -4.38 -2.26 4.28
N ASN A 40 -5.63 -2.34 4.73
CA ASN A 40 -5.98 -2.05 6.13
C ASN A 40 -5.29 -3.00 7.11
N GLN A 41 -5.33 -4.31 6.85
CA GLN A 41 -4.67 -5.29 7.71
C GLN A 41 -3.14 -5.15 7.70
N PRO A 42 -2.45 -5.09 6.54
CA PRO A 42 -1.00 -4.87 6.51
C PRO A 42 -0.55 -3.56 7.18
N ILE A 43 -1.21 -2.44 6.88
CA ILE A 43 -0.85 -1.13 7.47
C ILE A 43 -1.08 -1.14 8.97
N ALA A 44 -2.23 -1.67 9.44
CA ALA A 44 -2.49 -1.77 10.86
C ALA A 44 -1.48 -2.68 11.58
N GLN A 45 -1.06 -3.78 10.96
CA GLN A 45 -0.02 -4.65 11.51
C GLN A 45 1.33 -3.93 11.63
N LEU A 46 1.75 -3.20 10.58
CA LEU A 46 3.00 -2.45 10.60
C LEU A 46 2.98 -1.31 11.64
N LEU A 47 1.83 -0.65 11.84
CA LEU A 47 1.66 0.35 12.90
C LEU A 47 1.75 -0.28 14.30
N ARG A 48 1.05 -1.40 14.55
CA ARG A 48 1.09 -2.12 15.82
C ARG A 48 2.51 -2.55 16.19
N ASP A 49 3.24 -3.06 15.21
CA ASP A 49 4.60 -3.55 15.38
C ASP A 49 5.65 -2.42 15.38
N ARG A 50 5.22 -1.15 15.25
CA ARG A 50 6.10 0.03 15.13
C ARG A 50 7.12 -0.06 13.98
N ARG A 51 6.70 -0.70 12.89
CA ARG A 51 7.46 -0.85 11.63
C ARG A 51 7.10 0.21 10.60
N LEU A 52 6.00 0.95 10.81
CA LEU A 52 5.59 2.08 9.99
C LEU A 52 5.65 3.36 10.80
N ASN A 53 6.54 4.27 10.43
CA ASN A 53 6.64 5.59 11.05
C ASN A 53 5.52 6.49 10.56
N ILE A 54 4.72 7.04 11.48
CA ILE A 54 3.68 8.01 11.16
C ILE A 54 4.35 9.37 10.95
N ILE A 55 4.38 9.83 9.71
CA ILE A 55 4.95 11.14 9.35
C ILE A 55 3.89 12.20 9.08
N ASP A 56 2.64 11.77 8.90
CA ASP A 56 1.53 12.63 8.57
C ASP A 56 0.24 12.03 9.15
N CYS A 57 -0.35 12.74 10.11
CA CYS A 57 -1.55 12.28 10.79
C CYS A 57 -2.72 12.22 9.81
N ASN A 58 -3.48 11.14 9.84
CA ASN A 58 -4.57 10.85 8.89
C ASN A 58 -4.11 10.60 7.44
N ASN A 59 -2.81 10.49 7.17
CA ASN A 59 -2.30 10.10 5.86
C ASN A 59 -1.37 8.87 5.95
N HIS A 60 -1.99 7.70 6.01
CA HIS A 60 -1.29 6.42 6.02
C HIS A 60 -0.59 6.11 4.68
N VAL A 61 -1.04 6.71 3.57
CA VAL A 61 -0.45 6.50 2.24
C VAL A 61 0.96 7.08 2.19
N LYS A 62 1.13 8.32 2.66
CA LYS A 62 2.42 9.00 2.70
C LYS A 62 3.42 8.31 3.63
N SER A 63 2.95 7.82 4.77
CA SER A 63 3.75 7.01 5.68
C SER A 63 4.22 5.70 5.02
N ALA A 64 3.32 5.01 4.32
CA ALA A 64 3.65 3.78 3.58
C ALA A 64 4.64 4.05 2.43
N ALA A 65 4.46 5.16 1.71
CA ALA A 65 5.35 5.57 0.63
C ALA A 65 6.78 5.83 1.14
N LEU A 66 6.93 6.44 2.32
CA LEU A 66 8.24 6.63 2.94
C LEU A 66 8.90 5.28 3.33
N LEU A 67 8.10 4.30 3.75
CA LEU A 67 8.60 2.97 4.09
C LEU A 67 9.05 2.20 2.84
N PHE A 68 8.19 2.07 1.83
CA PHE A 68 8.43 1.16 0.69
C PHE A 68 9.15 1.81 -0.50
N GLY A 69 9.03 3.12 -0.71
CA GLY A 69 9.55 3.80 -1.90
C GLY A 69 8.62 3.61 -3.11
N SER A 70 9.04 2.83 -4.11
CA SER A 70 8.22 2.55 -5.30
C SER A 70 7.17 1.47 -5.02
N MET A 71 5.90 1.77 -5.26
CA MET A 71 4.77 0.91 -4.96
C MET A 71 3.81 0.80 -6.14
N CYS A 72 2.92 -0.20 -6.09
CA CYS A 72 1.62 -0.09 -6.70
C CYS A 72 0.53 -0.16 -5.63
N ALA A 73 -0.10 0.97 -5.37
CA ALA A 73 -1.22 1.11 -4.45
C ALA A 73 -2.37 1.81 -5.18
N PRO A 74 -3.24 1.06 -5.89
CA PRO A 74 -4.38 1.64 -6.57
C PRO A 74 -5.24 2.50 -5.64
N ASP A 75 -5.81 3.58 -6.17
CA ASP A 75 -6.61 4.59 -5.48
C ASP A 75 -5.80 5.54 -4.56
N ALA A 76 -4.49 5.35 -4.41
CA ALA A 76 -3.64 6.19 -3.56
C ALA A 76 -3.60 7.68 -3.95
N LEU A 77 -3.94 8.02 -5.20
CA LEU A 77 -3.97 9.40 -5.70
C LEU A 77 -5.39 9.97 -5.84
N ASN A 78 -6.43 9.21 -5.48
CA ASN A 78 -7.81 9.70 -5.55
C ASN A 78 -8.08 10.73 -4.43
N ARG A 79 -9.15 11.53 -4.56
CA ARG A 79 -9.47 12.58 -3.57
C ARG A 79 -9.81 12.04 -2.17
N GLN A 80 -10.23 10.78 -2.06
CA GLN A 80 -10.57 10.15 -0.78
C GLN A 80 -9.32 9.87 0.06
N PHE A 81 -8.25 9.39 -0.57
CA PHE A 81 -7.00 8.99 0.09
C PHE A 81 -5.84 9.99 -0.13
N ASN A 82 -6.04 10.99 -0.99
CA ASN A 82 -5.13 12.09 -1.27
C ASN A 82 -5.87 13.44 -1.27
N PRO A 83 -6.56 13.84 -0.17
CA PRO A 83 -7.39 15.04 -0.15
C PRO A 83 -6.58 16.34 -0.36
N THR A 84 -5.32 16.34 0.07
CA THR A 84 -4.36 17.45 -0.04
C THR A 84 -3.58 17.44 -1.35
N GLY A 85 -3.62 16.34 -2.11
CA GLY A 85 -2.90 16.22 -3.38
C GLY A 85 -1.39 16.00 -3.23
N ASP A 86 -0.89 15.69 -2.03
CA ASP A 86 0.54 15.64 -1.69
C ASP A 86 1.08 14.22 -1.44
N ASN A 87 0.29 13.17 -1.69
CA ASN A 87 0.81 11.81 -1.76
C ASN A 87 1.88 11.73 -2.86
N PRO A 88 3.05 11.13 -2.58
CA PRO A 88 4.13 11.05 -3.56
C PRO A 88 3.72 10.16 -4.73
N SER A 89 4.15 10.51 -5.94
CA SER A 89 3.86 9.72 -7.16
C SER A 89 4.39 8.28 -7.07
N THR A 90 5.37 8.03 -6.20
CA THR A 90 6.00 6.71 -6.04
C THR A 90 5.01 5.62 -5.63
N VAL A 91 3.85 5.98 -5.07
CA VAL A 91 2.77 5.04 -4.74
C VAL A 91 2.17 4.32 -5.96
N CYS A 92 2.43 4.83 -7.17
CA CYS A 92 1.93 4.30 -8.43
C CYS A 92 3.03 3.82 -9.39
N ASP A 93 4.32 3.95 -9.04
CA ASP A 93 5.46 3.62 -9.92
C ASP A 93 5.41 2.20 -10.50
N LEU A 94 4.84 1.26 -9.75
CA LEU A 94 4.79 -0.15 -10.14
C LEU A 94 3.46 -0.57 -10.77
N CYS A 95 2.47 0.33 -10.81
CA CYS A 95 1.17 0.01 -11.36
C CYS A 95 1.24 -0.13 -12.89
N GLN A 96 0.49 -1.09 -13.40
CA GLN A 96 0.31 -1.29 -14.84
C GLN A 96 -1.04 -0.71 -15.26
N GLY A 97 -1.07 -0.08 -16.43
CA GLY A 97 -2.24 0.61 -16.98
C GLY A 97 -1.79 1.67 -17.98
N THR A 98 -2.69 2.10 -18.86
CA THR A 98 -2.43 3.20 -19.81
C THR A 98 -2.66 4.56 -19.15
N ASN A 99 -1.94 5.59 -19.60
CA ASN A 99 -2.19 6.97 -19.20
C ASN A 99 -3.66 7.33 -19.48
N GLY A 100 -4.43 7.62 -18.42
CA GLY A 100 -5.88 7.85 -18.49
C GLY A 100 -6.57 7.53 -17.17
N ASN A 101 -7.87 7.26 -17.20
CA ASN A 101 -8.70 7.02 -16.00
C ASN A 101 -8.41 5.69 -15.29
N THR A 102 -7.59 4.81 -15.87
CA THR A 102 -7.31 3.45 -15.34
C THR A 102 -5.93 3.30 -14.71
N PHE A 103 -5.06 4.32 -14.81
CA PHE A 103 -3.75 4.26 -14.20
C PHE A 103 -3.86 4.47 -12.68
N CYS A 104 -3.35 3.50 -11.91
CA CYS A 104 -3.34 3.54 -10.45
C CYS A 104 -4.75 3.69 -9.82
N THR A 105 -5.76 3.12 -10.47
CA THR A 105 -7.12 2.99 -9.94
C THR A 105 -7.48 1.53 -9.81
N ASN A 106 -8.44 1.22 -8.93
CA ASN A 106 -9.04 -0.12 -8.86
C ASN A 106 -10.32 -0.22 -9.72
N GLU A 107 -10.53 0.75 -10.61
CA GLU A 107 -11.62 0.75 -11.59
C GLU A 107 -11.24 -0.12 -12.79
N VAL A 108 -12.17 -0.98 -13.22
CA VAL A 108 -12.01 -1.89 -14.37
C VAL A 108 -12.67 -1.28 -15.61
#